data_AF-A0A9E3WDY3-F1
#
_entry.id   AF-A0A9E3WDY3-F1
#
_cell.length_a   1.000
_cell.length_b   1.000
_cell.length_c   1.000
_cell.angle_alpha   90.00
_cell.angle_beta   90.00
_cell.angle_gamma   90.00
#
_symmetry.space_group_name_H-M   'P 1'
#
loop_
_entity.id
_entity.type
_entity.pdbx_description
1 polymer ?
#
loop_
_entity_poly.entity_id
_entity_poly.type
_entity_poly.pdbx_seq_one_letter_code
_entity_poly.pdbx_strand_id
1 'polypeptide(L)'
;SPLMFIAIIPAYLVMYKMPNEIPISYFAIPVFGTISVFKELLYGIVNMTHIGIFVFSSIIYVGISVYLAALMFKQEWALFRV
;
A
#
# COMPACT_ATOMS: atom_id res chain seq x y z
N SER A 1 16.07 -1.44 9.02
CA SER A 1 15.14 -0.30 9.21
C SER A 1 13.88 -0.81 9.89
N PRO A 2 13.33 -0.11 10.89
CA PRO A 2 12.05 -0.46 11.53
C PRO A 2 10.89 -0.69 10.54
N LEU A 3 10.93 -0.03 9.38
CA LEU A 3 9.96 -0.20 8.30
C LEU A 3 9.88 -1.64 7.76
N MET A 4 10.98 -2.39 7.83
CA MET A 4 11.03 -3.77 7.35
C MET A 4 10.08 -4.68 8.16
N PHE A 5 9.96 -4.46 9.47
CA PHE A 5 9.04 -5.25 10.30
C PHE A 5 7.58 -5.03 9.90
N ILE A 6 7.23 -3.80 9.52
CA ILE A 6 5.88 -3.47 9.04
C ILE A 6 5.62 -4.12 7.68
N ALA A 7 6.61 -4.09 6.77
CA ALA A 7 6.50 -4.69 5.44
C ALA A 7 6.45 -6.23 5.46
N ILE A 8 7.03 -6.86 6.49
CA ILE A 8 7.03 -8.31 6.66
C ILE A 8 5.62 -8.87 6.96
N ILE A 9 4.81 -8.15 7.73
CA ILE A 9 3.44 -8.58 8.10
C ILE A 9 2.56 -8.89 6.86
N PRO A 10 2.38 -7.97 5.89
CA PRO A 10 1.57 -8.26 4.71
C PRO A 10 2.16 -9.36 3.84
N ALA A 11 3.50 -9.46 3.74
CA ALA A 11 4.15 -10.52 3.00
C ALA A 11 3.80 -11.91 3.55
N TYR A 12 3.87 -12.11 4.87
CA TYR A 12 3.49 -13.38 5.48
C TYR A 12 2.00 -13.70 5.38
N LEU A 13 1.13 -12.70 5.51
CA LEU A 13 -0.33 -12.88 5.40
C LEU A 13 -0.76 -13.31 3.99
N VAL A 14 -0.02 -12.90 2.95
CA VAL A 14 -0.28 -13.31 1.57
C VAL A 14 0.46 -14.59 1.18
N MET A 15 1.53 -14.96 1.90
CA MET A 15 2.47 -16.02 1.49
C MET A 15 1.79 -17.33 1.09
N TYR A 16 0.92 -17.86 1.95
CA TYR A 16 0.26 -19.15 1.76
C TYR A 16 -1.08 -19.09 1.00
N LYS A 17 -1.50 -17.93 0.53
CA LYS A 17 -2.73 -17.78 -0.26
C LYS A 17 -2.46 -18.00 -1.74
N MET A 18 -3.31 -18.79 -2.39
CA MET A 18 -3.35 -18.85 -3.85
C MET A 18 -3.84 -17.51 -4.42
N PRO A 19 -3.43 -17.09 -5.62
CA PRO A 19 -3.82 -15.79 -6.18
C PRO A 19 -5.34 -15.54 -6.20
N ASN A 20 -6.13 -16.59 -6.50
CA ASN A 20 -7.59 -16.56 -6.54
C ASN A 20 -8.27 -16.53 -5.16
N GLU A 21 -7.52 -16.79 -4.08
CA GLU A 21 -8.01 -16.79 -2.69
C GLU A 21 -7.66 -15.49 -1.94
N ILE A 22 -6.98 -14.55 -2.62
CA ILE A 22 -6.61 -13.27 -2.02
C ILE A 22 -7.89 -12.42 -1.89
N PRO A 23 -8.25 -11.97 -0.67
CA PRO A 23 -9.42 -11.14 -0.47
C PRO A 23 -9.31 -9.82 -1.26
N ILE A 24 -10.41 -9.36 -1.85
CA ILE A 24 -10.41 -8.11 -2.63
C ILE A 24 -9.98 -6.88 -1.81
N SER A 25 -10.22 -6.92 -0.49
CA SER A 25 -9.80 -5.86 0.44
C SER A 25 -8.28 -5.69 0.52
N TYR A 26 -7.49 -6.73 0.22
CA TYR A 26 -6.03 -6.67 0.26
C TYR A 26 -5.49 -5.79 -0.88
N PHE A 27 -6.18 -5.74 -2.01
CA PHE A 27 -5.80 -4.89 -3.13
C PHE A 27 -6.00 -3.40 -2.83
N ALA A 28 -6.88 -3.05 -1.88
CA ALA A 28 -7.09 -1.67 -1.48
C ALA A 28 -5.97 -1.12 -0.57
N ILE A 29 -5.15 -1.98 0.05
CA ILE A 29 -4.03 -1.55 0.91
C ILE A 29 -2.75 -1.58 0.08
N PRO A 30 -2.03 -0.47 -0.15
CA PRO A 30 -0.95 -0.40 -1.15
C PRO A 30 0.12 -1.49 -1.03
N VAL A 31 0.57 -1.79 0.19
CA VAL A 31 1.62 -2.81 0.42
C VAL A 31 1.10 -4.22 0.11
N PHE A 32 -0.13 -4.55 0.54
CA PHE A 32 -0.75 -5.83 0.20
C PHE A 32 -1.07 -5.94 -1.29
N GLY A 33 -1.59 -4.86 -1.90
CA GLY A 33 -1.93 -4.80 -3.31
C GLY A 33 -0.70 -4.98 -4.20
N THR A 34 0.44 -4.40 -3.83
CA THR A 34 1.71 -4.59 -4.55
C THR A 34 2.10 -6.06 -4.59
N ILE A 35 2.12 -6.73 -3.44
CA ILE A 35 2.50 -8.14 -3.32
C ILE A 35 1.49 -9.04 -4.05
N SER A 36 0.21 -8.73 -3.93
CA SER A 36 -0.89 -9.54 -4.48
C SER A 36 -0.98 -9.44 -5.99
N VAL A 37 -0.91 -8.23 -6.56
CA VAL A 37 -0.89 -8.02 -8.03
C VAL A 37 0.37 -8.65 -8.63
N PHE A 38 1.52 -8.49 -7.98
CA PHE A 38 2.74 -9.14 -8.45
C PHE A 38 2.63 -10.66 -8.43
N LYS A 39 2.03 -11.22 -7.37
CA LYS A 39 1.74 -12.66 -7.28
C LYS A 39 0.79 -13.11 -8.40
N GLU A 40 -0.28 -12.38 -8.70
CA GLU A 40 -1.17 -12.72 -9.83
C GLU A 40 -0.42 -12.77 -11.16
N LEU A 41 0.43 -11.76 -11.43
CA LEU A 41 1.25 -11.69 -12.64
C LEU A 41 2.21 -12.89 -12.76
N LEU A 42 2.85 -13.31 -11.66
CA LEU A 42 3.73 -14.49 -11.64
C LEU A 42 2.99 -15.79 -11.98
N TYR A 43 1.68 -15.85 -11.73
CA TYR A 43 0.82 -16.98 -12.08
C TYR A 43 0.15 -16.81 -13.46
N GLY A 44 0.50 -15.77 -14.21
CA GLY A 44 -0.10 -15.49 -15.52
C GLY A 44 -1.54 -14.96 -15.45
N ILE A 45 -1.99 -14.50 -14.29
CA ILE A 45 -3.34 -13.97 -14.08
C ILE A 45 -3.29 -12.45 -14.19
N VAL A 46 -4.08 -11.89 -15.11
CA VAL A 46 -4.22 -10.43 -15.28
C VAL A 46 -5.64 -10.02 -14.93
N ASN A 47 -5.85 -9.62 -13.67
CA ASN A 47 -7.15 -9.16 -13.20
C ASN A 47 -7.20 -7.62 -13.18
N MET A 48 -7.88 -7.02 -14.17
CA MET A 48 -7.98 -5.57 -14.31
C MET A 48 -8.71 -4.91 -13.13
N THR A 49 -9.64 -5.61 -12.49
CA THR A 49 -10.34 -5.10 -11.30
C THR A 49 -9.38 -4.95 -10.13
N HIS A 50 -8.57 -5.98 -9.87
CA HIS A 50 -7.58 -5.97 -8.80
C HIS A 50 -6.50 -4.91 -9.02
N ILE A 51 -5.99 -4.79 -10.25
CA ILE A 51 -5.04 -3.74 -10.64
C ILE A 51 -5.67 -2.35 -10.47
N GLY A 52 -6.91 -2.16 -10.93
CA GLY A 52 -7.62 -0.89 -10.81
C GLY A 52 -7.80 -0.44 -9.36
N ILE A 53 -8.22 -1.35 -8.47
CA ILE A 53 -8.37 -1.08 -7.03
C ILE A 53 -7.00 -0.69 -6.43
N PHE A 54 -5.95 -1.45 -6.72
CA PHE A 54 -4.61 -1.19 -6.22
C PHE A 54 -4.05 0.18 -6.66
N VAL A 55 -4.17 0.52 -7.94
CA VAL A 55 -3.66 1.80 -8.45
C VAL A 55 -4.46 2.96 -7.86
N PHE A 56 -5.79 2.86 -7.86
CA PHE A 56 -6.66 3.91 -7.33
C PHE A 56 -6.42 4.15 -5.83
N SER A 57 -6.35 3.09 -5.03
CA SER A 57 -6.08 3.22 -3.59
C SER A 57 -4.68 3.80 -3.34
N SER A 58 -3.66 3.35 -4.09
CA SER A 58 -2.30 3.87 -3.95
C SER A 58 -2.21 5.38 -4.21
N ILE A 59 -2.93 5.87 -5.22
CA ILE A 59 -3.04 7.32 -5.50
C ILE A 59 -3.68 8.05 -4.30
N ILE A 60 -4.76 7.51 -3.73
CA ILE A 60 -5.41 8.10 -2.55
C ILE A 60 -4.45 8.17 -1.37
N TYR A 61 -3.78 7.05 -1.04
CA TYR A 61 -2.84 7.00 0.08
C TYR A 61 -1.69 8.00 -0.11
N VAL A 62 -1.09 8.08 -1.30
CA VAL A 62 -0.05 9.06 -1.61
C VAL A 62 -0.58 10.50 -1.45
N GLY A 63 -1.76 10.78 -2.00
CA GLY A 63 -2.39 12.10 -1.88
C GLY A 63 -2.60 12.52 -0.43
N ILE A 64 -3.12 11.62 0.41
CA ILE A 64 -3.30 11.86 1.85
C ILE A 64 -1.96 12.07 2.54
N SER A 65 -0.96 11.21 2.28
CA SER A 65 0.37 11.35 2.90
C SER A 65 1.03 12.67 2.56
N VAL A 66 0.99 13.09 1.30
CA VAL A 66 1.54 14.38 0.86
C VAL A 66 0.78 15.53 1.49
N TYR A 67 -0.56 15.46 1.55
CA TYR A 67 -1.38 16.48 2.19
C TYR A 67 -1.06 16.63 3.67
N LEU A 68 -0.97 15.53 4.41
CA LEU A 68 -0.62 15.54 5.84
C LEU A 68 0.79 16.09 6.06
N ALA A 69 1.77 15.67 5.25
CA ALA A 69 3.12 16.21 5.31
C ALA A 69 3.12 17.73 5.07
N ALA A 70 2.40 18.21 4.06
CA ALA A 70 2.28 19.64 3.77
C ALA A 70 1.64 20.43 4.93
N LEU A 71 0.65 19.84 5.64
CA LEU A 71 0.07 20.45 6.83
C LEU A 71 1.08 20.54 7.98
N MET A 72 1.90 19.51 8.19
CA MET A 72 2.94 19.52 9.23
C MET A 72 3.97 20.63 8.98
N PHE A 73 4.41 20.82 7.73
CA PHE A 73 5.32 21.91 7.36
C PHE A 73 4.69 23.30 7.51
N LYS A 74 3.37 23.45 7.30
CA LYS A 74 2.69 24.74 7.53
C LYS A 74 2.61 25.13 9.01
N GLN A 75 2.83 24.20 9.93
CA GLN A 75 2.80 24.45 11.38
C GLN A 75 4.19 24.79 11.96
N GLU A 76 5.17 25.16 11.12
CA GLU A 76 6.56 25.47 11.49
C GLU A 76 6.73 26.59 12.55
N TRP A 77 5.68 27.32 12.94
CA TRP A 77 5.73 28.24 14.10
C TRP A 77 6.02 27.54 15.44
N ALA A 78 5.81 26.22 15.55
CA ALA A 78 6.08 25.45 16.76
C ALA A 78 7.47 24.80 16.82
N LEU A 79 8.17 24.66 15.68
CA LEU A 79 9.46 23.97 15.56
C LEU A 79 10.67 24.91 15.70
N PHE A 80 10.51 26.19 15.34
CA PHE A 80 11.58 27.19 15.45
C PHE A 80 11.32 28.13 16.63
N ARG A 81 11.58 27.67 17.86
CA ARG A 81 11.91 28.56 18.98
C ARG A 81 13.42 28.56 19.14
N VAL A 82 14.07 29.59 18.61
CA VAL A 82 15.39 30.07 19.04
C VAL A 82 15.24 31.52 19.42
#